data_AF-A0A818NJV0-F1
#
_entry.id   AF-A0A818NJV0-F1
#
_cell.length_a   1.000
_cell.length_b   1.000
_cell.length_c   1.000
_cell.angle_alpha   90.00
_cell.angle_beta   90.00
_cell.angle_gamma   90.00
#
_symmetry.space_group_name_H-M   'P 1'
#
loop_
_entity.id
_entity.type
_entity.pdbx_description
1 polymer ?
#
loop_
_entity_poly.entity_id
_entity_poly.type
_entity_poly.pdbx_seq_one_letter_code
_entity_poly.pdbx_strand_id
1 'polypeptide(L)'
;MLRDQSPFIQCLLGTGFTWFVTALGASLVFIFHSSNQKLLDYSLGFGAGVMTAASFWSLLEPAFKIAFEQNYISIQLNFLLIIIGFLLGALFVYMADLLLPSITSKQAFQYLSNKKNNEIKLKKHQDNISNLKTHSIVRERLKHSQDLMKQGDLPNGDNSIEEINDIDRKTDERTKWHRLLLLIIAVTVHNFPEGMAVGVGFGSIPSSNNATLAFNHARNLAIGIGIQNFPEGLAVSLPLRSFGIGTFKSFWYGQLSGLVEIVAGLLGVYFVQLANCLLPFALSFAAGAMLFVVFNEIIPNITPMSITHCIFDLDGLLLDTESIYTECLQKLCAPYGKNFSTETKVHMMGKSSLEVGQILIRELDLPMTDDEFLIKSFEFYQEAFPSAELLPGAERLIQHLAAHNIPIAIGTGSSYELYMLKTSGHRELFNLFDPVVCTDATEIRLTKPEPDVFLACAEKFPNPPLSMSQCLVFEDGENGVQAALAAGMKVILVPSLPLSTYDPLVIEHTTLTLESLLKFNPVEFGLPSFDD
;
A
#
# COMPACT_ATOMS: atom_id res chain seq x y z
N MET A 1 30.02 -29.85 -14.94
CA MET A 1 29.85 -31.16 -14.29
C MET A 1 30.55 -32.22 -15.14
N LEU A 2 31.71 -32.72 -14.70
CA LEU A 2 32.59 -33.61 -15.48
C LEU A 2 32.61 -35.00 -14.86
N ARG A 3 32.67 -36.04 -15.71
CA ARG A 3 32.82 -37.44 -15.26
C ARG A 3 34.19 -37.63 -14.59
N ASP A 4 34.26 -38.64 -13.72
CA ASP A 4 35.49 -39.11 -13.05
C ASP A 4 36.17 -38.09 -12.11
N GLN A 5 35.42 -37.08 -11.67
CA GLN A 5 35.85 -36.13 -10.64
C GLN A 5 35.36 -36.55 -9.25
N SER A 6 36.02 -36.05 -8.19
CA SER A 6 35.58 -36.30 -6.82
C SER A 6 34.16 -35.75 -6.57
N PRO A 7 33.37 -36.35 -5.66
CA PRO A 7 32.03 -35.83 -5.32
C PRO A 7 32.02 -34.36 -4.91
N PHE A 8 33.07 -33.89 -4.23
CA PHE A 8 33.25 -32.48 -3.87
C PHE A 8 33.40 -31.57 -5.10
N ILE A 9 34.25 -31.96 -6.06
CA ILE A 9 34.45 -31.18 -7.29
C ILE A 9 33.16 -31.19 -8.13
N GLN A 10 32.47 -32.33 -8.22
CA GLN A 10 31.21 -32.41 -8.95
C GLN A 10 30.12 -31.56 -8.31
N CYS A 11 30.02 -31.56 -6.98
CA CYS A 11 29.13 -30.68 -6.25
C CYS A 11 29.44 -29.21 -6.52
N LEU A 12 30.71 -28.78 -6.41
CA LEU A 12 31.09 -27.39 -6.71
C LEU A 12 30.76 -26.98 -8.16
N LEU A 13 30.95 -27.89 -9.12
CA LEU A 13 30.55 -27.64 -10.50
C LEU A 13 29.03 -27.63 -10.69
N GLY A 14 28.29 -28.37 -9.87
CA GLY A 14 26.84 -28.43 -9.85
C GLY A 14 26.25 -27.16 -9.26
N THR A 15 26.56 -26.88 -8.00
CA THR A 15 26.06 -25.70 -7.26
C THR A 15 26.66 -24.39 -7.76
N GLY A 16 27.87 -24.42 -8.31
CA GLY A 16 28.44 -23.27 -9.02
C GLY A 16 27.71 -22.98 -10.33
N PHE A 17 27.18 -24.00 -11.01
CA PHE A 17 26.33 -23.80 -12.18
C PHE A 17 24.97 -23.22 -11.78
N THR A 18 24.29 -23.77 -10.78
CA THR A 18 22.99 -23.28 -10.34
C THR A 18 23.06 -21.84 -9.84
N TRP A 19 24.05 -21.51 -8.99
CA TRP A 19 24.34 -20.13 -8.58
C TRP A 19 24.63 -19.20 -9.76
N PHE A 20 25.45 -19.64 -10.73
CA PHE A 20 25.76 -18.83 -11.90
C PHE A 20 24.50 -18.50 -12.69
N VAL A 21 23.55 -19.43 -12.82
CA VAL A 21 22.30 -19.18 -13.50
C VAL A 21 21.40 -18.22 -12.70
N THR A 22 21.36 -18.32 -11.35
CA THR A 22 20.73 -17.29 -10.49
C THR A 22 21.35 -15.92 -10.75
N ALA A 23 22.68 -15.83 -10.80
CA ALA A 23 23.39 -14.58 -11.08
C ALA A 23 23.08 -14.03 -12.47
N LEU A 24 22.97 -14.88 -13.49
CA LEU A 24 22.54 -14.48 -14.83
C LEU A 24 21.12 -13.90 -14.81
N GLY A 25 20.19 -14.55 -14.12
CA GLY A 25 18.84 -14.04 -13.91
C GLY A 25 18.84 -12.66 -13.24
N ALA A 26 19.60 -12.53 -12.15
CA ALA A 26 19.74 -11.27 -11.42
C ALA A 26 20.37 -10.16 -12.27
N SER A 27 21.25 -10.51 -13.22
CA SER A 27 21.92 -9.53 -14.10
C SER A 27 20.97 -8.82 -15.06
N LEU A 28 19.78 -9.39 -15.33
CA LEU A 28 18.78 -8.74 -16.17
C LEU A 28 18.26 -7.43 -15.55
N VAL A 29 18.48 -7.22 -14.25
CA VAL A 29 18.26 -5.92 -13.60
C VAL A 29 19.07 -4.79 -14.22
N PHE A 30 20.18 -5.05 -14.93
CA PHE A 30 20.93 -4.02 -15.66
C PHE A 30 20.27 -3.62 -16.99
N ILE A 31 19.50 -4.54 -17.60
CA ILE A 31 18.85 -4.34 -18.90
C ILE A 31 17.45 -3.76 -18.70
N PHE A 32 16.67 -4.35 -17.80
CA PHE A 32 15.30 -3.94 -17.55
C PHE A 32 15.23 -2.77 -16.57
N HIS A 33 14.66 -1.65 -17.04
CA HIS A 33 14.30 -0.52 -16.18
C HIS A 33 12.97 -0.80 -15.48
N SER A 34 12.86 -0.39 -14.21
CA SER A 34 11.65 -0.51 -13.38
C SER A 34 10.47 0.35 -13.87
N SER A 35 10.64 1.11 -14.96
CA SER A 35 9.61 2.00 -15.51
C SER A 35 8.56 1.29 -16.39
N ASN A 36 8.78 0.03 -16.79
CA ASN A 36 7.80 -0.73 -17.59
C ASN A 36 7.14 -1.82 -16.73
N GLN A 37 6.01 -1.46 -16.10
CA GLN A 37 5.24 -2.34 -15.22
C GLN A 37 4.83 -3.64 -15.91
N LYS A 38 4.41 -3.59 -17.19
CA LYS A 38 4.03 -4.79 -17.95
C LYS A 38 5.16 -5.80 -18.04
N LEU A 39 6.39 -5.34 -18.24
CA LEU A 39 7.57 -6.20 -18.34
C LEU A 39 7.93 -6.82 -16.99
N LEU A 40 7.77 -6.06 -15.91
CA LEU A 40 7.89 -6.54 -14.53
C LEU A 40 6.84 -7.62 -14.26
N ASP A 41 5.57 -7.37 -14.62
CA ASP A 41 4.45 -8.29 -14.43
C ASP A 41 4.65 -9.59 -15.23
N TYR A 42 5.07 -9.50 -16.50
CA TYR A 42 5.43 -10.67 -17.32
C TYR A 42 6.59 -11.47 -16.70
N SER A 43 7.61 -10.78 -16.18
CA SER A 43 8.74 -11.42 -15.54
C SER A 43 8.33 -12.15 -14.25
N LEU A 44 7.54 -11.50 -13.40
CA LEU A 44 7.04 -12.07 -12.15
C LEU A 44 6.09 -13.23 -12.42
N GLY A 45 5.22 -13.14 -13.43
CA GLY A 45 4.33 -14.23 -13.83
C GLY A 45 5.04 -15.42 -14.46
N PHE A 46 6.06 -15.17 -15.27
CA PHE A 46 6.94 -16.23 -15.75
C PHE A 46 7.66 -16.93 -14.57
N GLY A 47 8.20 -16.15 -13.63
CA GLY A 47 8.81 -16.68 -12.40
C GLY A 47 7.85 -17.51 -11.56
N ALA A 48 6.64 -17.00 -11.28
CA ALA A 48 5.58 -17.72 -10.58
C ALA A 48 5.25 -19.06 -11.25
N GLY A 49 5.09 -19.07 -12.58
CA GLY A 49 4.83 -20.28 -13.34
C GLY A 49 5.95 -21.31 -13.24
N VAL A 50 7.21 -20.88 -13.39
CA VAL A 50 8.38 -21.76 -13.27
C VAL A 50 8.54 -22.31 -11.86
N MET A 51 8.39 -21.48 -10.82
CA MET A 51 8.47 -21.90 -9.42
C MET A 51 7.33 -22.87 -9.02
N THR A 52 6.12 -22.66 -9.55
CA THR A 52 4.99 -23.59 -9.36
C THR A 52 5.30 -24.96 -9.96
N ALA A 53 5.85 -24.98 -11.18
CA ALA A 53 6.26 -26.19 -11.86
C ALA A 53 7.39 -26.91 -11.10
N ALA A 54 8.46 -26.17 -10.77
CA ALA A 54 9.61 -26.65 -10.03
C ALA A 54 9.24 -27.27 -8.68
N SER A 55 8.30 -26.67 -7.96
CA SER A 55 7.79 -27.20 -6.69
C SER A 55 7.33 -28.66 -6.83
N PHE A 56 6.79 -29.05 -7.98
CA PHE A 56 6.45 -30.45 -8.26
C PHE A 56 7.63 -31.25 -8.81
N TRP A 57 8.20 -30.87 -9.97
CA TRP A 57 9.16 -31.70 -10.70
C TRP A 57 10.58 -31.71 -10.11
N SER A 58 11.01 -30.62 -9.47
CA SER A 58 12.36 -30.46 -8.91
C SER A 58 12.42 -30.77 -7.41
N LEU A 59 11.30 -30.64 -6.69
CA LEU A 59 11.25 -30.80 -5.24
C LEU A 59 10.38 -31.98 -4.80
N LEU A 60 9.07 -31.94 -5.05
CA LEU A 60 8.14 -32.93 -4.52
C LEU A 60 8.32 -34.33 -5.15
N GLU A 61 8.47 -34.42 -6.47
CA GLU A 61 8.69 -35.70 -7.17
C GLU A 61 10.00 -36.36 -6.72
N PRO A 62 11.16 -35.66 -6.68
CA PRO A 62 12.38 -36.21 -6.11
C PRO A 62 12.24 -36.60 -4.64
N ALA A 63 11.52 -35.82 -3.81
CA ALA A 63 11.25 -36.18 -2.42
C ALA A 63 10.53 -37.53 -2.32
N PHE A 64 9.48 -37.74 -3.13
CA PHE A 64 8.78 -39.02 -3.18
C PHE A 64 9.67 -40.16 -3.64
N LYS A 65 10.45 -39.98 -4.72
CA LYS A 65 11.36 -41.02 -5.22
C LYS A 65 12.37 -41.43 -4.15
N ILE A 66 13.05 -40.46 -3.52
CA ILE A 66 14.06 -40.73 -2.50
C ILE A 66 13.43 -41.41 -1.28
N ALA A 67 12.26 -40.94 -0.81
CA ALA A 67 11.60 -41.54 0.34
C ALA A 67 11.15 -42.99 0.08
N PHE A 68 10.59 -43.28 -1.09
CA PHE A 68 10.07 -44.61 -1.41
C PHE A 68 11.14 -45.61 -1.88
N GLU A 69 12.27 -45.13 -2.40
CA GLU A 69 13.43 -45.99 -2.72
C GLU A 69 14.22 -46.36 -1.46
N GLN A 70 14.21 -45.51 -0.44
CA GLN A 70 14.82 -45.79 0.85
C GLN A 70 13.90 -46.65 1.72
N ASN A 71 14.10 -47.98 1.70
CA ASN A 71 13.36 -49.00 2.47
C ASN A 71 13.49 -48.90 4.02
N TYR A 72 13.76 -47.73 4.60
CA TYR A 72 13.93 -47.55 6.05
C TYR A 72 12.60 -47.49 6.82
N ILE A 73 11.53 -47.00 6.17
CA ILE A 73 10.27 -46.65 6.81
C ILE A 73 9.08 -47.21 5.98
N SER A 74 7.92 -47.44 6.62
CA SER A 74 6.72 -47.91 5.92
C SER A 74 6.22 -46.89 4.89
N ILE A 75 5.64 -47.39 3.80
CA ILE A 75 5.09 -46.58 2.69
C ILE A 75 4.13 -45.49 3.20
N GLN A 76 3.26 -45.84 4.16
CA GLN A 76 2.30 -44.91 4.76
C GLN A 76 2.99 -43.77 5.53
N LEU A 77 4.06 -44.10 6.27
CA LEU A 77 4.78 -43.11 7.07
C LEU A 77 5.66 -42.21 6.19
N ASN A 78 6.25 -42.73 5.10
CA ASN A 78 6.94 -41.91 4.10
C ASN A 78 6.01 -40.88 3.45
N PHE A 79 4.80 -41.30 3.08
CA PHE A 79 3.80 -40.39 2.53
C PHE A 79 3.39 -39.30 3.53
N LEU A 80 3.17 -39.68 4.79
CA LEU A 80 2.83 -38.75 5.87
C LEU A 80 3.96 -37.73 6.13
N LEU A 81 5.22 -38.17 6.14
CA LEU A 81 6.38 -37.30 6.34
C LEU A 81 6.49 -36.24 5.24
N ILE A 82 6.22 -36.61 3.99
CA ILE A 82 6.24 -35.68 2.86
C ILE A 82 5.11 -34.64 3.01
N ILE A 83 3.88 -35.06 3.33
CA ILE A 83 2.77 -34.11 3.57
C ILE A 83 3.08 -33.16 4.72
N ILE A 84 3.60 -33.68 5.83
CA ILE A 84 3.97 -32.85 6.99
C ILE A 84 5.06 -31.85 6.61
N GLY A 85 6.09 -32.29 5.89
CA GLY A 85 7.14 -31.39 5.39
C GLY A 85 6.56 -30.26 4.56
N PHE A 86 5.70 -30.58 3.60
CA PHE A 86 5.02 -29.61 2.74
C PHE A 86 4.22 -28.58 3.54
N LEU A 87 3.35 -29.04 4.44
CA LEU A 87 2.51 -28.15 5.24
C LEU A 87 3.33 -27.30 6.21
N LEU A 88 4.38 -27.85 6.81
CA LEU A 88 5.29 -27.10 7.68
C LEU A 88 6.08 -26.04 6.91
N GLY A 89 6.44 -26.31 5.66
CA GLY A 89 7.07 -25.33 4.77
C GLY A 89 6.18 -24.12 4.52
N ALA A 90 4.93 -24.38 4.12
CA ALA A 90 3.94 -23.31 3.93
C ALA A 90 3.65 -22.55 5.24
N LEU A 91 3.45 -23.29 6.35
CA LEU A 91 3.21 -22.70 7.67
C LEU A 91 4.39 -21.89 8.17
N PHE A 92 5.63 -22.30 7.88
CA PHE A 92 6.83 -21.56 8.26
C PHE A 92 6.86 -20.18 7.61
N VAL A 93 6.58 -20.09 6.31
CA VAL A 93 6.55 -18.80 5.61
C VAL A 93 5.36 -17.96 6.08
N TYR A 94 4.18 -18.57 6.25
CA TYR A 94 3.02 -17.89 6.84
C TYR A 94 3.31 -17.34 8.24
N MET A 95 4.00 -18.11 9.08
CA MET A 95 4.40 -17.64 10.41
C MET A 95 5.47 -16.55 10.35
N ALA A 96 6.40 -16.63 9.40
CA ALA A 96 7.37 -15.56 9.17
C ALA A 96 6.67 -14.25 8.76
N ASP A 97 5.63 -14.34 7.93
CA ASP A 97 4.76 -13.22 7.55
C ASP A 97 4.03 -12.61 8.76
N LEU A 98 3.50 -13.46 9.65
CA LEU A 98 2.85 -13.01 10.88
C LEU A 98 3.81 -12.43 11.94
N LEU A 99 5.02 -13.01 12.08
CA LEU A 99 6.00 -12.64 13.10
C LEU A 99 6.83 -11.43 12.71
N LEU A 100 7.03 -11.22 11.41
CA LEU A 100 7.57 -9.97 10.95
C LEU A 100 6.55 -8.87 11.26
N PRO A 101 6.99 -7.75 11.83
CA PRO A 101 6.06 -6.81 12.43
C PRO A 101 5.22 -6.08 11.37
N SER A 102 3.92 -6.41 11.29
CA SER A 102 2.85 -5.53 10.75
C SER A 102 2.51 -4.40 11.74
N ILE A 103 3.55 -3.83 12.33
CA ILE A 103 3.45 -2.79 13.37
C ILE A 103 2.99 -1.43 12.78
N THR A 104 2.97 -1.31 11.45
CA THR A 104 2.82 -0.05 10.73
C THR A 104 1.49 0.67 11.01
N SER A 105 0.34 -0.02 11.06
CA SER A 105 -0.94 0.71 11.27
C SER A 105 -1.26 1.00 12.73
N LYS A 106 -0.92 0.09 13.66
CA LYS A 106 -1.32 0.24 15.08
C LYS A 106 -0.48 1.24 15.86
N GLN A 107 0.82 1.36 15.59
CA GLN A 107 1.70 2.25 16.37
C GLN A 107 1.66 3.72 15.90
N ALA A 108 1.57 3.96 14.59
CA ALA A 108 1.34 5.29 14.04
C ALA A 108 -0.02 5.84 14.50
N PHE A 109 -1.07 5.01 14.43
CA PHE A 109 -2.41 5.35 14.93
C PHE A 109 -2.45 5.55 16.46
N GLN A 110 -1.75 4.73 17.26
CA GLN A 110 -1.64 4.95 18.71
C GLN A 110 -0.92 6.24 19.08
N TYR A 111 0.11 6.64 18.33
CA TYR A 111 0.86 7.87 18.60
C TYR A 111 0.06 9.11 18.18
N LEU A 112 -0.60 9.09 17.02
CA LEU A 112 -1.50 10.17 16.56
C LEU A 112 -2.72 10.32 17.49
N SER A 113 -3.31 9.21 17.94
CA SER A 113 -4.40 9.22 18.92
C SER A 113 -3.95 9.77 20.29
N ASN A 114 -2.73 9.46 20.73
CA ASN A 114 -2.16 10.00 21.97
C ASN A 114 -1.78 11.49 21.87
N LYS A 115 -1.30 11.96 20.70
CA LYS A 115 -1.02 13.38 20.44
C LYS A 115 -2.31 14.21 20.47
N LYS A 116 -3.36 13.76 19.77
CA LYS A 116 -4.70 14.39 19.77
C LYS A 116 -5.29 14.43 21.20
N ASN A 117 -5.15 13.36 21.98
CA ASN A 117 -5.58 13.32 23.39
C ASN A 117 -4.79 14.27 24.31
N ASN A 118 -3.49 14.47 24.06
CA ASN A 118 -2.67 15.40 24.83
C ASN A 118 -2.94 16.87 24.45
N GLU A 119 -3.20 17.17 23.18
CA GLU A 119 -3.63 18.50 22.71
C GLU A 119 -5.03 18.86 23.20
N ILE A 120 -5.97 17.89 23.22
CA ILE A 120 -7.31 18.06 23.82
C ILE A 120 -7.19 18.29 25.33
N LYS A 121 -6.26 17.62 26.02
CA LYS A 121 -5.97 17.89 27.44
C LYS A 121 -5.39 19.28 27.66
N LEU A 122 -4.47 19.74 26.80
CA LEU A 122 -3.90 21.09 26.87
C LEU A 122 -4.95 22.18 26.59
N LYS A 123 -5.81 21.98 25.59
CA LYS A 123 -6.94 22.89 25.29
C LYS A 123 -7.95 22.92 26.43
N LYS A 124 -8.35 21.76 26.99
CA LYS A 124 -9.19 21.74 28.21
C LYS A 124 -8.53 22.42 29.42
N HIS A 125 -7.20 22.38 29.53
CA HIS A 125 -6.49 23.09 30.59
C HIS A 125 -6.44 24.60 30.34
N GLN A 126 -6.27 25.04 29.09
CA GLN A 126 -6.33 26.45 28.69
C GLN A 126 -7.75 27.03 28.79
N ASP A 127 -8.79 26.26 28.42
CA ASP A 127 -10.19 26.67 28.51
C ASP A 127 -10.66 26.78 29.98
N ASN A 128 -10.14 25.90 30.85
CA ASN A 128 -10.33 26.04 32.30
C ASN A 128 -9.61 27.27 32.88
N ILE A 129 -8.49 27.69 32.30
CA ILE A 129 -7.76 28.90 32.69
C ILE A 129 -8.48 30.16 32.16
N SER A 130 -9.09 30.13 30.97
CA SER A 130 -9.86 31.25 30.43
C SER A 130 -11.21 31.46 31.10
N ASN A 131 -11.79 30.40 31.71
CA ASN A 131 -13.00 30.47 32.52
C ASN A 131 -12.78 31.01 33.94
N LEU A 132 -11.52 31.21 34.37
CA LEU A 132 -11.15 31.81 35.65
C LEU A 132 -10.72 33.28 35.47
N LYS A 133 -11.65 34.12 35.02
CA LYS A 133 -11.50 35.60 35.09
C LYS A 133 -12.02 36.15 36.43
N THR A 134 -11.30 35.90 37.53
CA THR A 134 -11.33 36.83 38.67
C THR A 134 -10.05 36.70 39.51
N HIS A 135 -9.08 37.58 39.29
CA HIS A 135 -8.41 38.38 40.32
C HIS A 135 -7.10 38.99 39.80
N SER A 136 -6.89 40.24 40.23
CA SER A 136 -5.85 41.21 39.89
C SER A 136 -4.38 40.77 40.04
N ILE A 137 -4.09 39.52 40.40
CA ILE A 137 -2.73 39.03 40.68
C ILE A 137 -2.05 38.47 39.39
N VAL A 138 -2.82 38.07 38.38
CA VAL A 138 -2.29 37.50 37.12
C VAL A 138 -1.69 38.57 36.20
N ARG A 139 -2.14 39.82 36.29
CA ARG A 139 -1.65 40.93 35.45
C ARG A 139 -0.20 41.33 35.75
N GLU A 140 0.28 41.13 36.98
CA GLU A 140 1.68 41.38 37.35
C GLU A 140 2.62 40.26 36.88
N ARG A 141 2.18 38.99 36.91
CA ARG A 141 2.98 37.88 36.37
C ARG A 141 3.09 37.89 34.85
N LEU A 142 2.05 38.37 34.14
CA LEU A 142 2.09 38.52 32.69
C LEU A 142 3.10 39.58 32.23
N LYS A 143 3.29 40.68 32.99
CA LYS A 143 4.36 41.65 32.69
C LYS A 143 5.75 41.03 32.90
N HIS A 144 5.93 40.23 33.94
CA HIS A 144 7.21 39.54 34.20
C HIS A 144 7.53 38.48 33.13
N SER A 145 6.52 37.75 32.62
CA SER A 145 6.69 36.82 31.49
C SER A 145 6.90 37.52 30.14
N GLN A 146 6.30 38.70 29.90
CA GLN A 146 6.54 39.46 28.68
C GLN A 146 7.92 40.13 28.63
N ASP A 147 8.50 40.46 29.79
CA ASP A 147 9.88 40.93 29.87
C ASP A 147 10.89 39.78 29.69
N LEU A 148 10.54 38.54 30.07
CA LEU A 148 11.32 37.33 29.76
C LEU A 148 11.25 36.95 28.27
N MET A 149 10.13 37.21 27.58
CA MET A 149 10.01 37.00 26.12
C MET A 149 10.89 37.95 25.28
N LYS A 150 11.40 39.05 25.86
CA LYS A 150 12.37 39.93 25.19
C LYS A 150 13.83 39.44 25.30
N GLN A 151 14.07 38.38 26.08
CA GLN A 151 15.38 37.73 26.21
C GLN A 151 15.34 36.33 25.58
N GLY A 152 15.15 36.26 24.27
CA GLY A 152 15.85 35.32 23.37
C GLY A 152 15.80 33.80 23.55
N ASP A 153 15.07 33.20 24.50
CA ASP A 153 15.05 31.73 24.66
C ASP A 153 13.67 31.13 24.36
N LEU A 154 13.51 30.59 23.15
CA LEU A 154 12.47 29.61 22.78
C LEU A 154 13.13 28.25 22.55
N PRO A 155 12.57 27.13 23.07
CA PRO A 155 12.94 25.80 22.61
C PRO A 155 12.31 25.55 21.23
N ASN A 156 13.16 25.19 20.26
CA ASN A 156 12.81 24.97 18.84
C ASN A 156 11.63 23.99 18.64
N GLY A 157 10.60 24.46 17.93
CA GLY A 157 9.48 23.64 17.43
C GLY A 157 9.80 22.83 16.16
N ASP A 158 10.95 23.09 15.52
CA ASP A 158 11.39 22.43 14.28
C ASP A 158 11.70 20.93 14.45
N ASN A 159 12.16 20.50 15.63
CA ASN A 159 12.54 19.10 15.86
C ASN A 159 11.33 18.14 15.78
N SER A 160 10.11 18.63 16.03
CA SER A 160 8.91 17.79 16.08
C SER A 160 8.37 17.42 14.69
N ILE A 161 8.57 18.28 13.69
CA ILE A 161 8.15 18.03 12.29
C ILE A 161 9.21 17.18 11.59
N GLU A 162 10.51 17.42 11.86
CA GLU A 162 11.58 16.51 11.45
C GLU A 162 11.41 15.12 12.06
N GLU A 163 11.08 15.00 13.35
CA GLU A 163 10.81 13.70 13.98
C GLU A 163 9.61 12.98 13.35
N ILE A 164 8.53 13.69 12.99
CA ILE A 164 7.36 13.09 12.34
C ILE A 164 7.67 12.64 10.91
N ASN A 165 8.32 13.47 10.11
CA ASN A 165 8.75 13.10 8.76
C ASN A 165 9.77 11.96 8.77
N ASP A 166 10.66 11.94 9.77
CA ASP A 166 11.63 10.87 9.96
C ASP A 166 10.96 9.59 10.47
N ILE A 167 9.93 9.68 11.32
CA ILE A 167 9.12 8.52 11.72
C ILE A 167 8.35 7.97 10.52
N ASP A 168 7.66 8.81 9.75
CA ASP A 168 6.78 8.39 8.65
C ASP A 168 7.58 7.80 7.47
N ARG A 169 8.69 8.46 7.11
CA ARG A 169 9.68 7.91 6.18
C ARG A 169 10.27 6.60 6.68
N LYS A 170 10.56 6.48 7.99
CA LYS A 170 11.00 5.21 8.60
C LYS A 170 9.88 4.16 8.64
N THR A 171 8.59 4.50 8.58
CA THR A 171 7.47 3.52 8.55
C THR A 171 7.19 3.01 7.14
N ASP A 172 7.19 3.88 6.13
CA ASP A 172 7.06 3.49 4.73
C ASP A 172 8.29 2.66 4.28
N GLU A 173 9.51 3.11 4.64
CA GLU A 173 10.70 2.29 4.44
C GLU A 173 10.60 0.95 5.18
N ARG A 174 10.18 0.92 6.46
CA ARG A 174 10.05 -0.35 7.20
C ARG A 174 9.07 -1.32 6.56
N THR A 175 8.00 -0.84 5.94
CA THR A 175 6.99 -1.69 5.29
C THR A 175 7.52 -2.25 3.97
N LYS A 176 8.26 -1.44 3.19
CA LYS A 176 9.01 -1.89 2.00
C LYS A 176 10.11 -2.90 2.37
N TRP A 177 10.86 -2.63 3.44
CA TRP A 177 11.91 -3.53 3.96
C TRP A 177 11.35 -4.85 4.51
N HIS A 178 10.18 -4.82 5.16
CA HIS A 178 9.51 -6.01 5.66
C HIS A 178 9.20 -7.00 4.51
N ARG A 179 8.56 -6.51 3.44
CA ARG A 179 8.21 -7.34 2.27
C ARG A 179 9.46 -7.84 1.56
N LEU A 180 10.46 -6.98 1.43
CA LEU A 180 11.74 -7.36 0.84
C LEU A 180 12.47 -8.44 1.67
N LEU A 181 12.45 -8.32 2.99
CA LEU A 181 13.07 -9.28 3.90
C LEU A 181 12.34 -10.64 3.85
N LEU A 182 11.00 -10.63 3.78
CA LEU A 182 10.19 -11.83 3.56
C LEU A 182 10.59 -12.55 2.27
N LEU A 183 10.68 -11.80 1.17
CA LEU A 183 11.11 -12.34 -0.12
C LEU A 183 12.52 -12.94 -0.03
N ILE A 184 13.48 -12.23 0.56
CA ILE A 184 14.87 -12.72 0.70
C ILE A 184 14.93 -13.96 1.59
N ILE A 185 14.25 -13.97 2.74
CA ILE A 185 14.21 -15.12 3.66
C ILE A 185 13.61 -16.32 2.95
N ALA A 186 12.44 -16.15 2.33
CA ALA A 186 11.75 -17.24 1.67
C ALA A 186 12.54 -17.77 0.47
N VAL A 187 13.26 -16.89 -0.25
CA VAL A 187 14.16 -17.31 -1.33
C VAL A 187 15.35 -18.11 -0.79
N THR A 188 15.98 -17.62 0.26
CA THR A 188 17.13 -18.28 0.88
C THR A 188 16.75 -19.66 1.45
N VAL A 189 15.56 -19.78 2.04
CA VAL A 189 15.07 -21.00 2.66
C VAL A 189 14.79 -22.10 1.63
N HIS A 190 14.35 -21.78 0.41
CA HIS A 190 14.16 -22.80 -0.63
C HIS A 190 15.45 -23.17 -1.36
N ASN A 191 16.38 -22.22 -1.54
CA ASN A 191 17.67 -22.49 -2.18
C ASN A 191 18.54 -23.44 -1.35
N PHE A 192 18.31 -23.53 -0.03
CA PHE A 192 19.07 -24.42 0.83
C PHE A 192 18.82 -25.92 0.53
N PRO A 193 17.58 -26.43 0.49
CA PRO A 193 17.30 -27.80 0.06
C PRO A 193 17.76 -28.13 -1.36
N GLU A 194 17.69 -27.18 -2.30
CA GLU A 194 18.14 -27.37 -3.68
C GLU A 194 19.65 -27.60 -3.76
N GLY A 195 20.43 -26.73 -3.12
CA GLY A 195 21.89 -26.90 -3.01
C GLY A 195 22.24 -28.22 -2.34
N MET A 196 21.57 -28.56 -1.24
CA MET A 196 21.76 -29.84 -0.55
C MET A 196 21.45 -31.05 -1.45
N ALA A 197 20.39 -31.00 -2.26
CA ALA A 197 20.01 -32.09 -3.17
C ALA A 197 21.07 -32.32 -4.26
N VAL A 198 21.63 -31.25 -4.83
CA VAL A 198 22.77 -31.33 -5.75
C VAL A 198 23.96 -31.99 -5.06
N GLY A 199 24.28 -31.56 -3.84
CA GLY A 199 25.38 -32.11 -3.05
C GLY A 199 25.21 -33.60 -2.71
N VAL A 200 24.03 -33.99 -2.22
CA VAL A 200 23.70 -35.39 -1.90
C VAL A 200 23.69 -36.26 -3.15
N GLY A 201 23.18 -35.75 -4.27
CA GLY A 201 23.17 -36.45 -5.55
C GLY A 201 24.57 -36.84 -5.99
N PHE A 202 25.52 -35.89 -5.99
CA PHE A 202 26.92 -36.18 -6.32
C PHE A 202 27.65 -36.96 -5.22
N GLY A 203 27.35 -36.68 -3.95
CA GLY A 203 27.90 -37.36 -2.78
C GLY A 203 27.53 -38.84 -2.68
N SER A 204 26.39 -39.24 -3.24
CA SER A 204 25.90 -40.63 -3.20
C SER A 204 26.44 -41.50 -4.34
N ILE A 205 27.11 -40.92 -5.35
CA ILE A 205 27.65 -41.66 -6.50
C ILE A 205 28.59 -42.80 -6.08
N PRO A 206 29.56 -42.61 -5.15
CA PRO A 206 30.49 -43.67 -4.76
C PRO A 206 29.79 -44.89 -4.11
N SER A 207 28.63 -44.66 -3.49
CA SER A 207 27.84 -45.68 -2.78
C SER A 207 26.75 -46.31 -3.66
N SER A 208 26.64 -45.89 -4.93
CA SER A 208 25.57 -46.32 -5.82
C SER A 208 25.93 -47.59 -6.60
N ASN A 209 24.94 -48.47 -6.81
CA ASN A 209 25.12 -49.70 -7.59
C ASN A 209 25.41 -49.43 -9.08
N ASN A 210 25.03 -48.25 -9.60
CA ASN A 210 25.30 -47.83 -10.96
C ASN A 210 25.75 -46.37 -10.97
N ALA A 211 27.07 -46.17 -10.84
CA ALA A 211 27.70 -44.85 -10.79
C ALA A 211 27.38 -43.98 -12.02
N THR A 212 27.22 -44.58 -13.20
CA THR A 212 26.89 -43.83 -14.43
C THR A 212 25.46 -43.29 -14.38
N LEU A 213 24.51 -44.11 -13.92
CA LEU A 213 23.13 -43.69 -13.76
C LEU A 213 22.99 -42.63 -12.66
N ALA A 214 23.63 -42.84 -11.51
CA ALA A 214 23.63 -41.90 -10.40
C ALA A 214 24.24 -40.53 -10.79
N PHE A 215 25.35 -40.54 -11.54
CA PHE A 215 25.93 -39.33 -12.11
C PHE A 215 24.96 -38.59 -13.03
N ASN A 216 24.30 -39.32 -13.94
CA ASN A 216 23.34 -38.72 -14.86
C ASN A 216 22.14 -38.13 -14.11
N HIS A 217 21.65 -38.80 -13.06
CA HIS A 217 20.57 -38.28 -12.21
C HIS A 217 21.00 -37.01 -11.47
N ALA A 218 22.15 -37.01 -10.81
CA ALA A 218 22.67 -35.84 -10.09
C ALA A 218 22.91 -34.65 -11.02
N ARG A 219 23.47 -34.90 -12.21
CA ARG A 219 23.67 -33.88 -13.25
C ARG A 219 22.35 -33.30 -13.75
N ASN A 220 21.39 -34.17 -14.08
CA ASN A 220 20.11 -33.71 -14.61
C ASN A 220 19.32 -32.93 -13.55
N LEU A 221 19.40 -33.33 -12.28
CA LEU A 221 18.85 -32.59 -11.15
C LEU A 221 19.46 -31.19 -11.05
N ALA A 222 20.79 -31.08 -11.07
CA ALA A 222 21.49 -29.79 -11.02
C ALA A 222 21.17 -28.90 -12.24
N ILE A 223 20.96 -29.49 -13.42
CA ILE A 223 20.51 -28.74 -14.61
C ILE A 223 19.08 -28.25 -14.43
N GLY A 224 18.17 -29.09 -13.93
CA GLY A 224 16.77 -28.75 -13.67
C GLY A 224 16.64 -27.58 -12.69
N ILE A 225 17.36 -27.65 -11.57
CA ILE A 225 17.47 -26.57 -10.59
C ILE A 225 18.05 -25.31 -11.26
N GLY A 226 19.17 -25.43 -11.98
CA GLY A 226 19.76 -24.25 -12.62
C GLY A 226 18.82 -23.53 -13.58
N ILE A 227 17.94 -24.22 -14.31
CA ILE A 227 16.98 -23.58 -15.21
C ILE A 227 15.95 -22.70 -14.47
N GLN A 228 15.41 -23.15 -13.33
CA GLN A 228 14.45 -22.35 -12.55
C GLN A 228 15.09 -21.19 -11.78
N ASN A 229 16.38 -21.33 -11.43
CA ASN A 229 17.12 -20.31 -10.71
C ASN A 229 17.26 -18.99 -11.50
N PHE A 230 17.16 -19.06 -12.83
CA PHE A 230 17.20 -17.87 -13.67
C PHE A 230 16.02 -16.92 -13.35
N PRO A 231 14.74 -17.33 -13.42
CA PRO A 231 13.64 -16.52 -12.95
C PRO A 231 13.77 -16.04 -11.50
N GLU A 232 14.30 -16.85 -10.59
CA GLU A 232 14.44 -16.48 -9.17
C GLU A 232 15.42 -15.33 -8.93
N GLY A 233 16.57 -15.36 -9.59
CA GLY A 233 17.54 -14.25 -9.52
C GLY A 233 16.95 -12.93 -9.98
N LEU A 234 16.09 -12.99 -11.01
CA LEU A 234 15.34 -11.83 -11.49
C LEU A 234 14.23 -11.41 -10.50
N ALA A 235 13.50 -12.37 -9.93
CA ALA A 235 12.43 -12.14 -8.97
C ALA A 235 12.92 -11.49 -7.66
N VAL A 236 14.21 -11.65 -7.29
CA VAL A 236 14.81 -10.92 -6.16
C VAL A 236 15.33 -9.55 -6.58
N SER A 237 16.10 -9.48 -7.68
CA SER A 237 16.81 -8.26 -8.08
C SER A 237 15.90 -7.15 -8.61
N LEU A 238 14.80 -7.49 -9.29
CA LEU A 238 13.93 -6.49 -9.91
C LEU A 238 13.03 -5.76 -8.89
N PRO A 239 12.38 -6.43 -7.92
CA PRO A 239 11.69 -5.74 -6.83
C PRO A 239 12.61 -4.86 -5.98
N LEU A 240 13.83 -5.31 -5.70
CA LEU A 240 14.85 -4.49 -5.04
C LEU A 240 15.07 -3.16 -5.77
N ARG A 241 15.17 -3.21 -7.10
CA ARG A 241 15.31 -2.01 -7.93
C ARG A 241 14.06 -1.14 -7.94
N SER A 242 12.85 -1.72 -7.93
CA SER A 242 11.61 -0.93 -7.84
C SER A 242 11.43 -0.25 -6.48
N PHE A 243 12.01 -0.80 -5.41
CA PHE A 243 12.07 -0.15 -4.09
C PHE A 243 13.17 0.92 -3.97
N GLY A 244 13.80 1.32 -5.07
CA GLY A 244 14.78 2.40 -5.10
C GLY A 244 16.21 1.98 -4.72
N ILE A 245 16.48 0.69 -4.51
CA ILE A 245 17.84 0.20 -4.30
C ILE A 245 18.60 0.25 -5.63
N GLY A 246 19.82 0.79 -5.59
CA GLY A 246 20.65 0.96 -6.78
C GLY A 246 20.92 -0.37 -7.50
N THR A 247 20.93 -0.34 -8.83
CA THR A 247 21.00 -1.52 -9.71
C THR A 247 22.08 -2.53 -9.32
N PHE A 248 23.27 -2.05 -8.95
CA PHE A 248 24.37 -2.90 -8.52
C PHE A 248 24.10 -3.60 -7.19
N LYS A 249 23.51 -2.90 -6.21
CA LYS A 249 23.10 -3.51 -4.94
C LYS A 249 21.99 -4.53 -5.15
N SER A 250 21.02 -4.22 -6.01
CA SER A 250 19.93 -5.15 -6.35
C SER A 250 20.43 -6.44 -7.00
N PHE A 251 21.40 -6.32 -7.93
CA PHE A 251 22.12 -7.46 -8.48
C PHE A 251 22.87 -8.26 -7.40
N TRP A 252 23.60 -7.59 -6.50
CA TRP A 252 24.34 -8.23 -5.42
C TRP A 252 23.45 -9.10 -4.54
N TYR A 253 22.33 -8.57 -4.07
CA TYR A 253 21.37 -9.33 -3.27
C TYR A 253 20.72 -10.45 -4.08
N GLY A 254 20.39 -10.21 -5.36
CA GLY A 254 19.81 -11.21 -6.25
C GLY A 254 20.71 -12.42 -6.52
N GLN A 255 22.03 -12.25 -6.60
CA GLN A 255 22.95 -13.38 -6.74
C GLN A 255 23.36 -13.99 -5.39
N LEU A 256 23.35 -13.20 -4.30
CA LEU A 256 23.67 -13.68 -2.95
C LEU A 256 22.64 -14.70 -2.48
N SER A 257 21.38 -14.58 -2.92
CA SER A 257 20.34 -15.55 -2.59
C SER A 257 20.65 -16.95 -3.13
N GLY A 258 21.30 -17.07 -4.29
CA GLY A 258 21.73 -18.37 -4.86
C GLY A 258 23.05 -18.90 -4.29
N LEU A 259 23.84 -18.05 -3.62
CA LEU A 259 25.14 -18.47 -3.07
C LEU A 259 24.99 -19.52 -1.96
N VAL A 260 23.84 -19.52 -1.26
CA VAL A 260 23.51 -20.50 -0.21
C VAL A 260 23.52 -21.93 -0.73
N GLU A 261 23.26 -22.15 -2.03
CA GLU A 261 23.25 -23.47 -2.64
C GLU A 261 24.62 -24.13 -2.63
N ILE A 262 25.69 -23.33 -2.81
CA ILE A 262 27.07 -23.82 -2.78
C ILE A 262 27.38 -24.34 -1.38
N VAL A 263 27.02 -23.58 -0.35
CA VAL A 263 27.23 -23.95 1.06
C VAL A 263 26.42 -25.20 1.41
N ALA A 264 25.14 -25.21 1.04
CA ALA A 264 24.24 -26.33 1.31
C ALA A 264 24.68 -27.62 0.58
N GLY A 265 25.17 -27.51 -0.65
CA GLY A 265 25.67 -28.66 -1.41
C GLY A 265 26.94 -29.25 -0.81
N LEU A 266 27.89 -28.41 -0.35
CA LEU A 266 29.07 -28.91 0.35
C LEU A 266 28.71 -29.64 1.64
N LEU A 267 27.74 -29.12 2.40
CA LEU A 267 27.18 -29.83 3.55
C LEU A 267 26.51 -31.15 3.14
N GLY A 268 25.79 -31.16 2.03
CA GLY A 268 25.16 -32.35 1.46
C GLY A 268 26.17 -33.45 1.11
N VAL A 269 27.30 -33.11 0.50
CA VAL A 269 28.40 -34.06 0.22
C VAL A 269 29.07 -34.55 1.50
N TYR A 270 29.24 -33.69 2.49
CA TYR A 270 29.93 -34.05 3.73
C TYR A 270 29.07 -34.93 4.64
N PHE A 271 27.76 -34.69 4.68
CA PHE A 271 26.80 -35.38 5.54
C PHE A 271 25.84 -36.30 4.77
N VAL A 272 26.24 -36.90 3.65
CA VAL A 272 25.38 -37.70 2.75
C VAL A 272 24.44 -38.67 3.47
N GLN A 273 24.92 -39.40 4.47
CA GLN A 273 24.09 -40.38 5.21
C GLN A 273 22.97 -39.72 6.03
N LEU A 274 23.29 -38.61 6.72
CA LEU A 274 22.31 -37.84 7.48
C LEU A 274 21.37 -37.08 6.52
N ALA A 275 21.95 -36.51 5.48
CA ALA A 275 21.23 -35.75 4.47
C ALA A 275 20.23 -36.64 3.73
N ASN A 276 20.58 -37.87 3.34
CA ASN A 276 19.67 -38.81 2.69
C ASN A 276 18.40 -39.12 3.50
N CYS A 277 18.49 -39.10 4.83
CA CYS A 277 17.34 -39.30 5.72
C CYS A 277 16.45 -38.04 5.80
N LEU A 278 17.07 -36.85 5.83
CA LEU A 278 16.37 -35.58 5.98
C LEU A 278 15.92 -34.96 4.65
N LEU A 279 16.52 -35.37 3.53
CA LEU A 279 16.36 -34.73 2.23
C LEU A 279 14.93 -34.81 1.69
N PRO A 280 14.18 -35.93 1.80
CA PRO A 280 12.79 -35.96 1.38
C PRO A 280 11.92 -34.96 2.13
N PHE A 281 12.16 -34.82 3.45
CA PHE A 281 11.46 -33.84 4.27
C PHE A 281 11.86 -32.41 3.87
N ALA A 282 13.15 -32.14 3.71
CA ALA A 282 13.67 -30.82 3.35
C ALA A 282 13.18 -30.35 1.97
N LEU A 283 13.14 -31.25 0.98
CA LEU A 283 12.61 -30.96 -0.36
C LEU A 283 11.10 -30.70 -0.33
N SER A 284 10.35 -31.50 0.43
CA SER A 284 8.90 -31.27 0.59
C SER A 284 8.62 -29.94 1.32
N PHE A 285 9.40 -29.63 2.36
CA PHE A 285 9.36 -28.35 3.05
C PHE A 285 9.66 -27.17 2.13
N ALA A 286 10.70 -27.25 1.30
CA ALA A 286 10.97 -26.22 0.28
C ALA A 286 9.83 -26.09 -0.72
N ALA A 287 9.22 -27.18 -1.18
CA ALA A 287 8.09 -27.14 -2.11
C ALA A 287 6.87 -26.42 -1.50
N GLY A 288 6.58 -26.69 -0.22
CA GLY A 288 5.50 -26.01 0.50
C GLY A 288 5.76 -24.53 0.72
N ALA A 289 6.99 -24.18 1.13
CA ALA A 289 7.41 -22.79 1.28
C ALA A 289 7.35 -22.02 -0.06
N MET A 290 7.86 -22.62 -1.13
CA MET A 290 7.89 -22.03 -2.48
C MET A 290 6.48 -21.79 -3.03
N LEU A 291 5.57 -22.77 -2.92
CA LEU A 291 4.18 -22.56 -3.34
C LEU A 291 3.46 -21.50 -2.50
N PHE A 292 3.70 -21.45 -1.20
CA PHE A 292 3.12 -20.38 -0.36
C PHE A 292 3.55 -18.99 -0.86
N VAL A 293 4.85 -18.78 -1.11
CA VAL A 293 5.37 -17.51 -1.66
C VAL A 293 4.76 -17.19 -3.02
N VAL A 294 4.66 -18.18 -3.92
CA VAL A 294 4.08 -17.94 -5.25
C VAL A 294 2.65 -17.45 -5.15
N PHE A 295 1.80 -18.10 -4.34
CA PHE A 295 0.38 -17.74 -4.23
C PHE A 295 0.11 -16.52 -3.35
N ASN A 296 0.89 -16.28 -2.31
CA ASN A 296 0.66 -15.18 -1.36
C ASN A 296 1.41 -13.90 -1.73
N GLU A 297 2.60 -14.03 -2.31
CA GLU A 297 3.47 -12.88 -2.62
C GLU A 297 3.59 -12.63 -4.11
N ILE A 298 3.94 -13.63 -4.93
CA ILE A 298 4.28 -13.34 -6.34
C ILE A 298 3.02 -13.09 -7.17
N ILE A 299 2.02 -13.97 -7.12
CA ILE A 299 0.80 -13.86 -7.93
C ILE A 299 0.00 -12.58 -7.66
N PRO A 300 -0.28 -12.22 -6.40
CA PRO A 300 -1.01 -10.99 -6.09
C PRO A 300 -0.29 -9.71 -6.53
N ASN A 301 1.03 -9.76 -6.73
CA ASN A 301 1.84 -8.62 -7.17
C ASN A 301 1.98 -8.50 -8.70
N ILE A 302 1.56 -9.51 -9.49
CA ILE A 302 1.60 -9.47 -10.97
C ILE A 302 0.50 -8.58 -11.55
N THR A 303 -0.55 -8.30 -10.78
CA THR A 303 -1.57 -7.33 -11.15
C THR A 303 -1.59 -6.23 -10.10
N PRO A 304 -1.36 -4.94 -10.45
CA PRO A 304 -2.01 -3.91 -9.64
C PRO A 304 -3.50 -4.26 -9.72
N MET A 305 -4.14 -4.59 -8.60
CA MET A 305 -5.56 -4.91 -8.65
C MET A 305 -6.24 -3.77 -9.41
N SER A 306 -6.85 -4.12 -10.55
CA SER A 306 -7.57 -3.15 -11.37
C SER A 306 -8.56 -2.46 -10.45
N ILE A 307 -8.70 -1.16 -10.62
CA ILE A 307 -9.75 -0.45 -9.91
C ILE A 307 -11.07 -1.11 -10.29
N THR A 308 -11.83 -1.51 -9.28
CA THR A 308 -13.15 -2.12 -9.46
C THR A 308 -14.26 -1.17 -9.01
N HIS A 309 -13.95 -0.20 -8.15
CA HIS A 309 -14.93 0.72 -7.56
C HIS A 309 -14.40 2.15 -7.63
N CYS A 310 -15.26 3.11 -7.92
CA CYS A 310 -14.91 4.54 -7.85
C CYS A 310 -15.75 5.25 -6.78
N ILE A 311 -15.13 6.13 -6.01
CA ILE A 311 -15.81 6.94 -5.00
C ILE A 311 -15.51 8.40 -5.31
N PHE A 312 -16.52 9.24 -5.32
CA PHE A 312 -16.38 10.65 -5.68
C PHE A 312 -16.69 11.52 -4.49
N ASP A 313 -15.86 12.54 -4.25
CA ASP A 313 -16.36 13.72 -3.54
C ASP A 313 -17.42 14.44 -4.40
N LEU A 314 -18.11 15.41 -3.82
CA LEU A 314 -19.16 16.17 -4.48
C LEU A 314 -18.73 17.62 -4.75
N ASP A 315 -18.24 18.28 -3.70
CA ASP A 315 -18.12 19.73 -3.62
C ASP A 315 -16.79 20.17 -4.23
N GLY A 316 -16.80 21.02 -5.26
CA GLY A 316 -15.56 21.43 -5.93
C GLY A 316 -14.95 20.37 -6.86
N LEU A 317 -15.53 19.15 -6.90
CA LEU A 317 -15.14 18.08 -7.82
C LEU A 317 -16.19 17.77 -8.90
N LEU A 318 -17.43 17.45 -8.49
CA LEU A 318 -18.52 17.12 -9.42
C LEU A 318 -19.38 18.33 -9.74
N LEU A 319 -19.61 19.20 -8.76
CA LEU A 319 -20.40 20.42 -8.87
C LEU A 319 -19.55 21.65 -8.52
N ASP A 320 -19.78 22.77 -9.20
CA ASP A 320 -19.17 24.06 -8.86
C ASP A 320 -19.87 24.72 -7.66
N THR A 321 -19.79 24.06 -6.51
CA THR A 321 -20.36 24.58 -5.26
C THR A 321 -19.50 25.64 -4.62
N GLU A 322 -18.19 25.65 -4.88
CA GLU A 322 -17.22 26.62 -4.36
C GLU A 322 -17.53 28.05 -4.82
N SER A 323 -17.94 28.23 -6.09
CA SER A 323 -18.38 29.52 -6.61
C SER A 323 -19.68 29.98 -5.92
N ILE A 324 -20.63 29.07 -5.73
CA ILE A 324 -21.92 29.35 -5.08
C ILE A 324 -21.73 29.74 -3.60
N TYR A 325 -20.93 28.97 -2.85
CA TYR A 325 -20.59 29.31 -1.46
C TYR A 325 -20.02 30.72 -1.37
N THR A 326 -19.09 31.06 -2.27
CA THR A 326 -18.46 32.39 -2.31
C THR A 326 -19.51 33.48 -2.56
N GLU A 327 -20.38 33.31 -3.55
CA GLU A 327 -21.43 34.29 -3.89
C GLU A 327 -22.45 34.47 -2.76
N CYS A 328 -22.94 33.37 -2.18
CA CYS A 328 -23.92 33.40 -1.09
C CYS A 328 -23.35 34.08 0.16
N LEU A 329 -22.12 33.74 0.56
CA LEU A 329 -21.47 34.37 1.70
C LEU A 329 -21.19 35.86 1.46
N GLN A 330 -20.85 36.23 0.22
CA GLN A 330 -20.68 37.62 -0.16
C GLN A 330 -22.01 38.40 -0.07
N LYS A 331 -23.11 37.82 -0.56
CA LYS A 331 -24.46 38.38 -0.44
C LYS A 331 -24.88 38.54 1.02
N LEU A 332 -24.51 37.60 1.89
CA LEU A 332 -24.78 37.67 3.32
C LEU A 332 -24.00 38.81 4.01
N CYS A 333 -22.76 39.06 3.59
CA CYS A 333 -21.91 40.12 4.16
C CYS A 333 -22.23 41.52 3.60
N ALA A 334 -22.74 41.62 2.37
CA ALA A 334 -22.96 42.88 1.66
C ALA A 334 -23.88 43.90 2.40
N PRO A 335 -24.98 43.50 3.08
CA PRO A 335 -25.80 44.41 3.88
C PRO A 335 -25.06 45.10 5.02
N TYR A 336 -23.94 44.53 5.47
CA TYR A 336 -23.08 45.10 6.52
C TYR A 336 -21.95 45.95 5.94
N GLY A 337 -21.89 46.13 4.62
CA GLY A 337 -20.80 46.82 3.92
C GLY A 337 -19.48 46.08 3.99
N LYS A 338 -19.51 44.74 4.17
CA LYS A 338 -18.32 43.89 4.33
C LYS A 338 -18.20 42.92 3.16
N ASN A 339 -16.95 42.65 2.77
CA ASN A 339 -16.55 41.71 1.72
C ASN A 339 -15.33 40.93 2.26
N PHE A 340 -15.21 39.63 1.95
CA PHE A 340 -14.02 38.86 2.31
C PHE A 340 -13.09 38.65 1.12
N SER A 341 -11.81 38.44 1.41
CA SER A 341 -10.76 38.31 0.40
C SER A 341 -10.57 36.85 -0.04
N THR A 342 -9.82 36.63 -1.12
CA THR A 342 -9.37 35.29 -1.52
C THR A 342 -8.52 34.63 -0.42
N GLU A 343 -7.77 35.39 0.38
CA GLU A 343 -7.01 34.88 1.51
C GLU A 343 -7.93 34.32 2.60
N THR A 344 -9.00 35.04 2.93
CA THR A 344 -10.05 34.53 3.83
C THR A 344 -10.71 33.29 3.26
N LYS A 345 -10.91 33.21 1.93
CA LYS A 345 -11.42 31.99 1.27
C LYS A 345 -10.52 30.79 1.54
N VAL A 346 -9.20 30.93 1.38
CA VAL A 346 -8.23 29.86 1.69
C VAL A 346 -8.32 29.43 3.16
N HIS A 347 -8.49 30.37 4.10
CA HIS A 347 -8.66 30.04 5.53
C HIS A 347 -9.96 29.29 5.85
N MET A 348 -11.00 29.46 5.05
CA MET A 348 -12.30 28.81 5.24
C MET A 348 -12.36 27.39 4.67
N MET A 349 -11.45 27.04 3.76
CA MET A 349 -11.51 25.74 3.07
C MET A 349 -11.33 24.56 4.02
N GLY A 350 -12.09 23.49 3.74
CA GLY A 350 -12.06 22.27 4.53
C GLY A 350 -12.59 22.41 5.96
N LYS A 351 -13.17 23.57 6.31
CA LYS A 351 -13.78 23.83 7.61
C LYS A 351 -15.29 23.60 7.58
N SER A 352 -15.86 23.28 8.75
CA SER A 352 -17.31 23.16 8.90
C SER A 352 -18.01 24.52 8.70
N SER A 353 -19.29 24.51 8.32
CA SER A 353 -20.09 25.74 8.16
C SER A 353 -20.07 26.62 9.42
N LEU A 354 -20.01 26.01 10.61
CA LEU A 354 -19.90 26.71 11.88
C LEU A 354 -18.55 27.44 12.01
N GLU A 355 -17.45 26.76 11.72
CA GLU A 355 -16.11 27.37 11.74
C GLU A 355 -15.97 28.48 10.70
N VAL A 356 -16.52 28.28 9.49
CA VAL A 356 -16.59 29.31 8.44
C VAL A 356 -17.34 30.54 8.96
N GLY A 357 -18.50 30.34 9.59
CA GLY A 357 -19.25 31.42 10.22
C GLY A 357 -18.45 32.15 11.29
N GLN A 358 -17.79 31.42 12.18
CA GLN A 358 -16.96 32.00 13.24
C GLN A 358 -15.78 32.81 12.69
N ILE A 359 -15.19 32.37 11.57
CA ILE A 359 -14.12 33.10 10.87
C ILE A 359 -14.68 34.40 10.31
N LEU A 360 -15.76 34.36 9.53
CA LEU A 360 -16.31 35.54 8.89
C LEU A 360 -16.88 36.54 9.90
N ILE A 361 -17.61 36.09 10.92
CA ILE A 361 -18.12 36.95 11.99
C ILE A 361 -16.96 37.68 12.67
N ARG A 362 -15.87 36.98 13.00
CA ARG A 362 -14.72 37.54 13.69
C ARG A 362 -13.88 38.47 12.80
N GLU A 363 -13.55 38.05 11.58
CA GLU A 363 -12.69 38.80 10.66
C GLU A 363 -13.39 40.05 10.11
N LEU A 364 -14.69 39.95 9.83
CA LEU A 364 -15.46 41.05 9.25
C LEU A 364 -16.21 41.89 10.29
N ASP A 365 -16.18 41.50 11.57
CA ASP A 365 -16.91 42.15 12.67
C ASP A 365 -18.42 42.22 12.36
N LEU A 366 -19.02 41.07 11.99
CA LEU A 366 -20.43 41.00 11.63
C LEU A 366 -21.30 41.04 12.90
N PRO A 367 -22.37 41.85 12.94
CA PRO A 367 -23.25 41.95 14.09
C PRO A 367 -24.31 40.84 14.08
N MET A 368 -23.86 39.59 14.14
CA MET A 368 -24.72 38.40 14.22
C MET A 368 -24.08 37.29 15.05
N THR A 369 -24.91 36.37 15.54
CA THR A 369 -24.44 35.17 16.24
C THR A 369 -24.12 34.03 15.27
N ASP A 370 -23.41 33.01 15.74
CA ASP A 370 -23.13 31.78 14.98
C ASP A 370 -24.43 31.14 14.42
N ASP A 371 -25.49 31.05 15.25
CA ASP A 371 -26.78 30.49 14.84
C ASP A 371 -27.48 31.35 13.77
N GLU A 372 -27.47 32.67 13.93
CA GLU A 372 -28.04 33.59 12.94
C GLU A 372 -27.30 33.51 11.60
N PHE A 373 -25.98 33.36 11.64
CA PHE A 373 -25.16 33.18 10.44
C PHE A 373 -25.52 31.88 9.72
N LEU A 374 -25.63 30.76 10.44
CA LEU A 374 -25.98 29.46 9.87
C LEU A 374 -27.37 29.48 9.22
N ILE A 375 -28.37 30.07 9.89
CA ILE A 375 -29.73 30.18 9.37
C ILE A 375 -29.75 31.06 8.10
N LYS A 376 -29.16 32.27 8.16
CA LYS A 376 -29.16 33.19 7.02
C LYS A 376 -28.37 32.67 5.84
N SER A 377 -27.20 32.06 6.06
CA SER A 377 -26.40 31.48 4.98
C SER A 377 -27.16 30.34 4.29
N PHE A 378 -27.88 29.52 5.06
CA PHE A 378 -28.70 28.46 4.51
C PHE A 378 -29.85 28.95 3.61
N GLU A 379 -30.47 30.10 3.91
CA GLU A 379 -31.49 30.70 3.03
C GLU A 379 -30.92 31.02 1.64
N PHE A 380 -29.72 31.61 1.58
CA PHE A 380 -29.05 31.87 0.30
C PHE A 380 -28.64 30.58 -0.42
N TYR A 381 -28.21 29.55 0.33
CA TYR A 381 -27.86 28.25 -0.23
C TYR A 381 -29.07 27.52 -0.83
N GLN A 382 -30.23 27.59 -0.18
CA GLN A 382 -31.45 26.96 -0.65
C GLN A 382 -31.93 27.53 -2.00
N GLU A 383 -31.73 28.83 -2.21
CA GLU A 383 -32.04 29.48 -3.49
C GLU A 383 -31.00 29.14 -4.58
N ALA A 384 -29.71 29.12 -4.24
CA ALA A 384 -28.64 29.03 -5.23
C ALA A 384 -28.25 27.61 -5.63
N PHE A 385 -28.18 26.65 -4.69
CA PHE A 385 -27.68 25.30 -4.98
C PHE A 385 -28.46 24.52 -6.04
N PRO A 386 -29.79 24.67 -6.22
CA PRO A 386 -30.49 24.03 -7.32
C PRO A 386 -29.97 24.40 -8.72
N SER A 387 -29.23 25.51 -8.83
CA SER A 387 -28.59 25.97 -10.07
C SER A 387 -27.10 25.61 -10.20
N ALA A 388 -26.55 24.80 -9.28
CA ALA A 388 -25.16 24.35 -9.34
C ALA A 388 -24.85 23.63 -10.67
N GLU A 389 -23.81 24.06 -11.38
CA GLU A 389 -23.39 23.44 -12.63
C GLU A 389 -22.42 22.29 -12.39
N LEU A 390 -22.43 21.29 -13.29
CA LEU A 390 -21.46 20.19 -13.28
C LEU A 390 -20.09 20.70 -13.72
N LEU A 391 -19.04 20.27 -13.03
CA LEU A 391 -17.68 20.60 -13.42
C LEU A 391 -17.24 19.84 -14.69
N PRO A 392 -16.31 20.39 -15.49
CA PRO A 392 -15.93 19.81 -16.78
C PRO A 392 -15.45 18.35 -16.66
N GLY A 393 -16.13 17.45 -17.37
CA GLY A 393 -15.83 16.03 -17.44
C GLY A 393 -16.56 15.15 -16.42
N ALA A 394 -17.26 15.74 -15.43
CA ALA A 394 -18.02 14.99 -14.43
C ALA A 394 -19.09 14.10 -15.07
N GLU A 395 -19.97 14.70 -15.90
CA GLU A 395 -21.06 13.97 -16.57
C GLU A 395 -20.52 12.81 -17.44
N ARG A 396 -19.53 13.10 -18.30
CA ARG A 396 -18.89 12.12 -19.20
C ARG A 396 -18.33 10.93 -18.41
N LEU A 397 -17.62 11.19 -17.32
CA LEU A 397 -17.01 10.14 -16.50
C LEU A 397 -18.07 9.29 -15.79
N ILE A 398 -19.05 9.92 -15.15
CA ILE A 398 -20.12 9.21 -14.41
C ILE A 398 -20.90 8.31 -15.35
N GLN A 399 -21.36 8.84 -16.50
CA GLN A 399 -22.11 8.07 -17.49
C GLN A 399 -21.28 6.92 -18.06
N HIS A 400 -19.99 7.15 -18.33
CA HIS A 400 -19.08 6.12 -18.83
C HIS A 400 -18.92 4.95 -17.85
N LEU A 401 -18.67 5.25 -16.57
CA LEU A 401 -18.51 4.24 -15.53
C LEU A 401 -19.81 3.44 -15.31
N ALA A 402 -20.95 4.14 -15.27
CA ALA A 402 -22.26 3.51 -15.14
C ALA A 402 -22.60 2.61 -16.34
N ALA A 403 -22.34 3.05 -17.57
CA ALA A 403 -22.56 2.26 -18.78
C ALA A 403 -21.75 0.97 -18.81
N HIS A 404 -20.59 0.98 -18.16
CA HIS A 404 -19.70 -0.18 -18.02
C HIS A 404 -19.93 -1.00 -16.74
N ASN A 405 -20.98 -0.70 -15.97
CA ASN A 405 -21.30 -1.36 -14.70
C ASN A 405 -20.16 -1.28 -13.67
N ILE A 406 -19.38 -0.21 -13.68
CA ILE A 406 -18.43 0.09 -12.61
C ILE A 406 -19.20 0.69 -11.44
N PRO A 407 -19.19 0.07 -10.24
CA PRO A 407 -19.84 0.64 -9.06
C PRO A 407 -19.25 2.01 -8.71
N ILE A 408 -20.13 2.99 -8.53
CA ILE A 408 -19.77 4.36 -8.18
C ILE A 408 -20.53 4.82 -6.93
N ALA A 409 -19.82 5.49 -6.03
CA ALA A 409 -20.39 6.03 -4.79
C ALA A 409 -20.05 7.52 -4.61
N ILE A 410 -20.79 8.19 -3.73
CA ILE A 410 -20.48 9.54 -3.26
C ILE A 410 -20.09 9.50 -1.79
N GLY A 411 -18.93 10.07 -1.47
CA GLY A 411 -18.49 10.31 -0.10
C GLY A 411 -18.26 11.81 0.12
N THR A 412 -19.28 12.52 0.62
CA THR A 412 -19.28 13.98 0.72
C THR A 412 -19.13 14.49 2.16
N GLY A 413 -18.50 15.66 2.29
CA GLY A 413 -18.48 16.46 3.52
C GLY A 413 -19.81 17.16 3.86
N SER A 414 -20.82 17.02 3.01
CA SER A 414 -22.14 17.63 3.18
C SER A 414 -23.07 16.81 4.09
N SER A 415 -24.04 17.49 4.72
CA SER A 415 -25.23 16.82 5.27
C SER A 415 -26.13 16.32 4.15
N TYR A 416 -27.00 15.35 4.44
CA TYR A 416 -27.94 14.80 3.47
C TYR A 416 -28.87 15.87 2.91
N GLU A 417 -29.31 16.84 3.72
CA GLU A 417 -30.15 17.95 3.28
C GLU A 417 -29.43 18.83 2.22
N LEU A 418 -28.17 19.19 2.47
CA LEU A 418 -27.38 19.96 1.51
C LEU A 418 -27.06 19.16 0.25
N TYR A 419 -26.75 17.87 0.39
CA TYR A 419 -26.58 16.95 -0.74
C TYR A 419 -27.81 16.98 -1.66
N MET A 420 -29.01 16.86 -1.10
CA MET A 420 -30.26 16.87 -1.86
C MET A 420 -30.52 18.20 -2.56
N LEU A 421 -30.14 19.34 -1.95
CA LEU A 421 -30.25 20.65 -2.58
C LEU A 421 -29.28 20.79 -3.76
N LYS A 422 -28.00 20.47 -3.55
CA LYS A 422 -26.92 20.56 -4.55
C LYS A 422 -27.19 19.68 -5.78
N THR A 423 -27.72 18.48 -5.58
CA THR A 423 -27.98 17.51 -6.65
C THR A 423 -29.36 17.67 -7.30
N SER A 424 -30.21 18.57 -6.80
CA SER A 424 -31.61 18.69 -7.24
C SER A 424 -31.78 19.04 -8.72
N GLY A 425 -30.84 19.79 -9.31
CA GLY A 425 -30.82 20.11 -10.74
C GLY A 425 -30.35 18.97 -11.65
N HIS A 426 -29.75 17.91 -11.08
CA HIS A 426 -29.05 16.86 -11.82
C HIS A 426 -29.47 15.44 -11.39
N ARG A 427 -30.71 15.29 -10.90
CA ARG A 427 -31.19 14.04 -10.27
C ARG A 427 -30.95 12.78 -11.11
N GLU A 428 -31.14 12.86 -12.42
CA GLU A 428 -30.95 11.70 -13.31
C GLU A 428 -29.52 11.17 -13.27
N LEU A 429 -28.53 12.07 -13.25
CA LEU A 429 -27.12 11.71 -13.16
C LEU A 429 -26.77 11.19 -11.76
N PHE A 430 -27.23 11.87 -10.71
CA PHE A 430 -26.90 11.51 -9.33
C PHE A 430 -27.60 10.23 -8.84
N ASN A 431 -28.69 9.81 -9.48
CA ASN A 431 -29.33 8.51 -9.23
C ASN A 431 -28.48 7.30 -9.68
N LEU A 432 -27.37 7.53 -10.41
CA LEU A 432 -26.44 6.48 -10.80
C LEU A 432 -25.49 6.06 -9.66
N PHE A 433 -25.39 6.86 -8.59
CA PHE A 433 -24.55 6.56 -7.44
C PHE A 433 -25.26 5.71 -6.42
N ASP A 434 -24.60 4.63 -5.99
CA ASP A 434 -25.04 3.78 -4.90
C ASP A 434 -23.82 3.07 -4.28
N PRO A 435 -23.43 3.41 -3.03
CA PRO A 435 -24.10 4.26 -2.05
C PRO A 435 -23.79 5.78 -2.17
N VAL A 436 -24.62 6.58 -1.48
CA VAL A 436 -24.31 7.98 -1.12
C VAL A 436 -24.12 8.07 0.39
N VAL A 437 -22.96 8.57 0.83
CA VAL A 437 -22.59 8.74 2.25
C VAL A 437 -22.31 10.21 2.54
N CYS A 438 -23.09 10.76 3.47
CA CYS A 438 -23.03 12.14 3.95
C CYS A 438 -22.47 12.18 5.38
N THR A 439 -22.01 13.34 5.85
CA THR A 439 -21.36 13.47 7.18
C THR A 439 -22.29 13.24 8.36
N ASP A 440 -23.60 13.36 8.15
CA ASP A 440 -24.66 13.15 9.15
C ASP A 440 -25.16 11.69 9.20
N ALA A 441 -24.56 10.79 8.42
CA ALA A 441 -24.84 9.36 8.52
C ALA A 441 -24.30 8.79 9.84
N THR A 442 -25.04 7.85 10.45
CA THR A 442 -24.81 7.41 11.83
C THR A 442 -23.50 6.63 12.04
N GLU A 443 -22.99 6.03 10.98
CA GLU A 443 -21.71 5.33 10.94
C GLU A 443 -20.49 6.27 10.87
N ILE A 444 -20.68 7.53 10.49
CA ILE A 444 -19.60 8.52 10.42
C ILE A 444 -19.34 9.05 11.83
N ARG A 445 -18.16 8.71 12.39
CA ARG A 445 -17.75 9.19 13.71
C ARG A 445 -16.91 10.43 13.60
N LEU A 446 -16.06 10.48 12.58
CA LEU A 446 -15.18 11.59 12.30
C LEU A 446 -15.28 11.98 10.81
N THR A 447 -15.25 13.28 10.53
CA THR A 447 -15.26 13.81 9.17
C THR A 447 -13.85 13.81 8.58
N LYS A 448 -13.75 14.04 7.26
CA LYS A 448 -12.47 14.28 6.56
C LYS A 448 -11.62 15.26 7.37
N PRO A 449 -10.33 14.99 7.61
CA PRO A 449 -9.46 14.04 6.92
C PRO A 449 -9.48 12.59 7.43
N GLU A 450 -10.39 12.24 8.32
CA GLU A 450 -10.51 10.86 8.81
C GLU A 450 -11.19 9.98 7.74
N PRO A 451 -10.84 8.68 7.64
CA PRO A 451 -11.19 7.84 6.49
C PRO A 451 -12.65 7.36 6.49
N ASP A 452 -13.41 7.62 7.56
CA ASP A 452 -14.73 7.05 7.84
C ASP A 452 -15.68 7.13 6.64
N VAL A 453 -15.74 8.29 5.96
CA VAL A 453 -16.68 8.51 4.84
C VAL A 453 -16.39 7.59 3.65
N PHE A 454 -15.12 7.38 3.32
CA PHE A 454 -14.74 6.53 2.19
C PHE A 454 -14.80 5.05 2.55
N LEU A 455 -14.43 4.68 3.78
CA LEU A 455 -14.62 3.32 4.29
C LEU A 455 -16.10 2.93 4.29
N ALA A 456 -16.97 3.82 4.75
CA ALA A 456 -18.42 3.60 4.72
C ALA A 456 -18.96 3.46 3.29
N CYS A 457 -18.45 4.23 2.32
CA CYS A 457 -18.80 4.04 0.91
C CYS A 457 -18.40 2.64 0.43
N ALA A 458 -17.15 2.23 0.70
CA ALA A 458 -16.62 0.94 0.25
C ALA A 458 -17.40 -0.25 0.86
N GLU A 459 -17.74 -0.18 2.15
CA GLU A 459 -18.50 -1.22 2.85
C GLU A 459 -19.95 -1.33 2.38
N LYS A 460 -20.55 -0.23 1.94
CA LYS A 460 -21.96 -0.17 1.53
C LYS A 460 -22.21 -0.46 0.05
N PHE A 461 -21.18 -0.61 -0.77
CA PHE A 461 -21.38 -1.11 -2.13
C PHE A 461 -22.14 -2.44 -2.10
N PRO A 462 -23.09 -2.68 -3.03
CA PRO A 462 -23.81 -3.95 -3.09
C PRO A 462 -22.88 -5.17 -3.16
N ASN A 463 -21.74 -5.01 -3.84
CA ASN A 463 -20.62 -5.95 -3.85
C ASN A 463 -19.36 -5.23 -3.35
N PRO A 464 -19.02 -5.30 -2.05
CA PRO A 464 -17.86 -4.58 -1.52
C PRO A 464 -16.55 -5.02 -2.19
N PRO A 465 -15.56 -4.12 -2.29
CA PRO A 465 -14.23 -4.45 -2.82
C PRO A 465 -13.52 -5.48 -1.93
N LEU A 466 -12.69 -6.36 -2.52
CA LEU A 466 -11.89 -7.34 -1.76
C LEU A 466 -10.77 -6.67 -0.96
N SER A 467 -10.33 -5.49 -1.39
CA SER A 467 -9.33 -4.65 -0.73
C SER A 467 -9.60 -3.18 -1.05
N MET A 468 -9.36 -2.29 -0.08
CA MET A 468 -9.51 -0.84 -0.27
C MET A 468 -8.64 -0.28 -1.41
N SER A 469 -7.53 -0.95 -1.74
CA SER A 469 -6.66 -0.56 -2.86
C SER A 469 -7.30 -0.76 -4.25
N GLN A 470 -8.48 -1.42 -4.32
CA GLN A 470 -9.31 -1.52 -5.53
C GLN A 470 -10.28 -0.34 -5.69
N CYS A 471 -10.36 0.55 -4.71
CA CYS A 471 -11.14 1.77 -4.79
C CYS A 471 -10.27 2.92 -5.34
N LEU A 472 -10.86 3.69 -6.24
CA LEU A 472 -10.31 4.94 -6.74
C LEU A 472 -11.18 6.10 -6.28
N VAL A 473 -10.61 6.94 -5.42
CA VAL A 473 -11.25 8.16 -4.95
C VAL A 473 -10.92 9.31 -5.89
N PHE A 474 -11.91 10.12 -6.23
CA PHE A 474 -11.71 11.41 -6.88
C PHE A 474 -12.01 12.50 -5.86
N GLU A 475 -11.11 13.47 -5.73
CA GLU A 475 -11.14 14.51 -4.70
C GLU A 475 -10.54 15.82 -5.22
N ASP A 476 -10.97 16.95 -4.67
CA ASP A 476 -10.44 18.27 -4.98
C ASP A 476 -9.68 18.90 -3.80
N GLY A 477 -9.97 18.46 -2.58
CA GLY A 477 -9.49 19.05 -1.34
C GLY A 477 -8.43 18.23 -0.62
N GLU A 478 -7.55 18.90 0.13
CA GLU A 478 -6.47 18.25 0.89
C GLU A 478 -7.00 17.26 1.94
N ASN A 479 -8.04 17.66 2.70
CA ASN A 479 -8.66 16.81 3.71
C ASN A 479 -9.22 15.52 3.08
N GLY A 480 -9.77 15.62 1.87
CA GLY A 480 -10.29 14.49 1.13
C GLY A 480 -9.20 13.54 0.67
N VAL A 481 -8.12 14.06 0.10
CA VAL A 481 -6.95 13.26 -0.27
C VAL A 481 -6.40 12.52 0.95
N GLN A 482 -6.23 13.20 2.08
CA GLN A 482 -5.77 12.58 3.32
C GLN A 482 -6.71 11.46 3.79
N ALA A 483 -8.03 11.66 3.74
CA ALA A 483 -9.01 10.64 4.09
C ALA A 483 -8.95 9.42 3.18
N ALA A 484 -8.76 9.61 1.87
CA ALA A 484 -8.64 8.51 0.91
C ALA A 484 -7.37 7.69 1.13
N LEU A 485 -6.23 8.38 1.36
CA LEU A 485 -4.95 7.74 1.67
C LEU A 485 -5.02 6.98 3.00
N ALA A 486 -5.64 7.57 4.03
CA ALA A 486 -5.86 6.93 5.33
C ALA A 486 -6.76 5.69 5.23
N ALA A 487 -7.70 5.67 4.27
CA ALA A 487 -8.53 4.51 3.97
C ALA A 487 -7.78 3.40 3.20
N GLY A 488 -6.54 3.65 2.74
CA GLY A 488 -5.76 2.71 1.92
C GLY A 488 -6.25 2.63 0.47
N MET A 489 -6.91 3.67 -0.02
CA MET A 489 -7.44 3.76 -1.39
C MET A 489 -6.49 4.54 -2.30
N LYS A 490 -6.61 4.34 -3.62
CA LYS A 490 -5.96 5.22 -4.60
C LYS A 490 -6.76 6.52 -4.71
N VAL A 491 -6.10 7.64 -4.98
CA VAL A 491 -6.77 8.95 -5.04
C VAL A 491 -6.27 9.80 -6.19
N ILE A 492 -7.22 10.39 -6.91
CA ILE A 492 -7.00 11.37 -7.96
C ILE A 492 -7.40 12.74 -7.43
N LEU A 493 -6.43 13.66 -7.39
CA LEU A 493 -6.65 15.04 -7.02
C LEU A 493 -6.97 15.89 -8.26
N VAL A 494 -8.12 16.54 -8.27
CA VAL A 494 -8.52 17.57 -9.22
C VAL A 494 -8.66 18.88 -8.46
N PRO A 495 -7.56 19.64 -8.27
CA PRO A 495 -7.52 20.68 -7.26
C PRO A 495 -8.45 21.85 -7.63
N SER A 496 -9.28 22.28 -6.67
CA SER A 496 -10.14 23.46 -6.82
C SER A 496 -9.37 24.78 -6.63
N LEU A 497 -8.15 24.72 -6.08
CA LEU A 497 -7.23 25.84 -5.91
C LEU A 497 -5.86 25.62 -6.60
N PRO A 498 -5.03 26.68 -6.73
CA PRO A 498 -3.65 26.51 -7.18
C PRO A 498 -2.89 25.52 -6.31
N LEU A 499 -2.20 24.55 -6.93
CA LEU A 499 -1.43 23.51 -6.23
C LEU A 499 -0.45 24.03 -5.17
N SER A 500 0.02 25.28 -5.29
CA SER A 500 0.87 25.92 -4.28
C SER A 500 0.23 26.10 -2.90
N THR A 501 -1.09 25.96 -2.78
CA THR A 501 -1.82 26.09 -1.51
C THR A 501 -1.97 24.77 -0.76
N TYR A 502 -1.63 23.64 -1.37
CA TYR A 502 -1.73 22.31 -0.78
C TYR A 502 -0.40 21.95 -0.10
N ASP A 503 -0.47 21.14 0.96
CA ASP A 503 0.74 20.55 1.54
C ASP A 503 1.51 19.72 0.47
N PRO A 504 2.79 20.04 0.20
CA PRO A 504 3.60 19.28 -0.74
C PRO A 504 3.65 17.78 -0.45
N LEU A 505 3.59 17.38 0.82
CA LEU A 505 3.56 15.97 1.21
C LEU A 505 2.28 15.27 0.74
N VAL A 506 1.13 15.96 0.78
CA VAL A 506 -0.14 15.40 0.32
C VAL A 506 -0.11 15.18 -1.20
N ILE A 507 0.47 16.13 -1.94
CA ILE A 507 0.66 15.99 -3.40
C ILE A 507 1.59 14.81 -3.70
N GLU A 508 2.71 14.68 -2.99
CA GLU A 508 3.69 13.60 -3.20
C GLU A 508 3.07 12.20 -3.05
N HIS A 509 2.11 12.04 -2.13
CA HIS A 509 1.46 10.76 -1.86
C HIS A 509 0.17 10.53 -2.67
N THR A 510 -0.32 11.56 -3.38
CA THR A 510 -1.48 11.43 -4.27
C THR A 510 -1.15 10.50 -5.43
N THR A 511 -2.12 9.66 -5.85
CA THR A 511 -1.87 8.69 -6.95
C THR A 511 -1.68 9.40 -8.30
N LEU A 512 -2.54 10.39 -8.58
CA LEU A 512 -2.46 11.20 -9.78
C LEU A 512 -3.10 12.57 -9.53
N THR A 513 -2.50 13.63 -10.04
CA THR A 513 -3.09 14.97 -10.03
C THR A 513 -3.49 15.37 -11.45
N LEU A 514 -4.71 15.85 -11.62
CA LEU A 514 -5.27 16.25 -12.91
C LEU A 514 -5.78 17.69 -12.85
N GLU A 515 -5.67 18.43 -13.95
CA GLU A 515 -6.26 19.77 -14.05
C GLU A 515 -7.79 19.74 -14.22
N SER A 516 -8.34 18.61 -14.68
CA SER A 516 -9.77 18.43 -14.93
C SER A 516 -10.08 16.94 -15.10
N LEU A 517 -11.31 16.54 -14.76
CA LEU A 517 -11.82 15.19 -15.05
C LEU A 517 -11.81 14.83 -16.54
N LEU A 518 -11.80 15.82 -17.45
CA LEU A 518 -11.61 15.60 -18.89
C LEU A 518 -10.26 14.95 -19.25
N LYS A 519 -9.24 15.09 -18.38
CA LYS A 519 -7.90 14.53 -18.58
C LYS A 519 -7.74 13.14 -17.99
N PHE A 520 -8.75 12.62 -17.30
CA PHE A 520 -8.68 11.30 -16.72
C PHE A 520 -8.58 10.23 -17.82
N ASN A 521 -7.67 9.27 -17.66
CA ASN A 521 -7.52 8.12 -18.55
C ASN A 521 -7.87 6.83 -17.80
N PRO A 522 -9.08 6.25 -18.01
CA PRO A 522 -9.53 5.07 -17.29
C PRO A 522 -8.61 3.85 -17.44
N VAL A 523 -7.96 3.71 -18.60
CA VAL A 523 -7.14 2.53 -18.94
C VAL A 523 -5.92 2.40 -18.03
N GLU A 524 -5.37 3.51 -17.52
CA GLU A 524 -4.24 3.52 -16.58
C GLU A 524 -4.59 2.86 -15.24
N PHE A 525 -5.88 2.79 -14.91
CA PHE A 525 -6.41 2.21 -13.68
C PHE A 525 -7.07 0.85 -13.91
N GLY A 526 -6.99 0.30 -15.12
CA GLY A 526 -7.62 -0.96 -15.50
C GLY A 526 -9.13 -0.85 -15.75
N LEU A 527 -9.65 0.36 -15.93
CA LEU A 527 -11.05 0.62 -16.28
C LEU A 527 -11.23 0.67 -17.81
N PRO A 528 -12.45 0.46 -18.33
CA PRO A 528 -12.73 0.52 -19.77
C PRO A 528 -12.38 1.88 -20.37
N SER A 529 -11.78 1.89 -21.57
CA SER A 529 -11.49 3.13 -22.31
C SER A 529 -12.77 3.88 -22.66
N PHE A 530 -12.72 5.21 -22.72
CA PHE A 530 -13.81 5.99 -23.29
C PHE A 530 -14.10 5.61 -24.75
N ASP A 531 -15.34 5.80 -25.17
CA ASP A 531 -15.82 5.46 -26.52
C ASP A 531 -15.50 6.52 -27.59
N ASP A 532 -15.02 7.70 -27.20
CA ASP A 532 -14.83 8.90 -28.04
C ASP A 532 -13.38 9.18 -28.48
#